data_AF-A0A2E6XH17-F1
#
_entry.id   AF-A0A2E6XH17-F1
#
_cell.length_a   1.000
_cell.length_b   1.000
_cell.length_c   1.000
_cell.angle_alpha   90.00
_cell.angle_beta   90.00
_cell.angle_gamma   90.00
#
_symmetry.space_group_name_H-M   'P 1'
#
loop_
_entity.id
_entity.type
_entity.pdbx_description
1 polymer ?
#
loop_
_entity_poly.entity_id
_entity_poly.type
_entity_poly.pdbx_seq_one_letter_code
_entity_poly.pdbx_strand_id
1 'polypeptide(L)' 'MLSTGVDIIEIPRIKQVLDRYGQRFLKRVFTPQEIDYCRGRAPNLAGRFAAKEATMKALGTGVRGVGWKDIEVVRA' A
#
# COMPACT_ATOMS: atom_id res chain seq x y z
N MET A 1 -8.81 23.55 1.84
CA MET A 1 -8.66 23.04 3.23
C MET A 1 -7.58 21.97 3.20
N LEU A 2 -6.61 22.02 4.10
CA LEU A 2 -5.57 20.98 4.20
C LEU A 2 -6.07 19.88 5.14
N SER A 3 -5.95 18.62 4.72
CA SER A 3 -6.36 17.43 5.46
C SER A 3 -5.16 16.50 5.65
N THR A 4 -5.20 15.70 6.71
CA THR A 4 -4.18 14.70 7.01
C THR A 4 -4.81 13.32 7.12
N GLY A 5 -4.03 12.29 6.82
CA GLY A 5 -4.42 10.90 6.98
C GLY A 5 -3.29 10.12 7.62
N VAL A 6 -3.65 9.19 8.51
CA VAL A 6 -2.72 8.32 9.22
C VAL A 6 -3.22 6.88 9.15
N ASP A 7 -2.29 5.94 9.05
CA ASP A 7 -2.59 4.52 9.06
C ASP A 7 -1.46 3.73 9.71
N ILE A 8 -1.81 2.60 10.33
CA ILE A 8 -0.87 1.67 10.95
C ILE A 8 -1.20 0.26 10.49
N ILE A 9 -0.17 -0.48 10.08
CA ILE A 9 -0.31 -1.83 9.55
C ILE A 9 0.66 -2.78 10.26
N GLU A 10 0.10 -3.88 10.75
CA GLU A 10 0.88 -4.98 11.29
C GLU A 10 1.62 -5.74 10.18
N ILE A 11 2.94 -5.81 10.27
CA ILE A 11 3.78 -6.55 9.31
C ILE A 11 3.34 -8.03 9.20
N PRO A 12 3.04 -8.76 10.30
CA PRO A 12 2.58 -10.15 10.21
C PRO A 12 1.31 -10.33 9.38
N ARG A 13 0.37 -9.37 9.43
CA ARG A 13 -0.86 -9.39 8.63
C ARG A 13 -0.55 -9.31 7.14
N ILE A 14 0.34 -8.41 6.73
CA ILE A 14 0.76 -8.31 5.32
C ILE A 14 1.51 -9.55 4.88
N LYS A 15 2.36 -10.12 5.75
CA LYS A 15 3.02 -11.41 5.46
C LYS A 15 1.99 -12.51 5.21
N GLN A 16 0.99 -12.67 6.08
CA GLN A 16 -0.05 -13.70 5.92
C GLN A 16 -0.85 -13.52 4.63
N VAL A 17 -1.19 -12.29 4.26
CA VAL A 17 -1.91 -11.99 3.01
C VAL A 17 -1.04 -12.29 1.80
N LEU A 18 0.25 -11.93 1.85
CA LEU A 18 1.22 -12.24 0.79
C LEU A 18 1.39 -13.75 0.63
N ASP A 19 1.55 -14.48 1.73
CA ASP A 19 1.71 -15.93 1.71
C ASP A 19 0.44 -16.63 1.17
N ARG A 20 -0.75 -16.10 1.48
CA ARG A 20 -2.04 -16.66 1.03
C ARG A 20 -2.34 -16.37 -0.45
N TYR A 21 -2.07 -15.17 -0.94
CA TYR A 21 -2.53 -14.72 -2.26
C TYR A 21 -1.40 -14.41 -3.25
N GLY A 22 -0.16 -14.36 -2.80
CA GLY A 22 1.04 -14.18 -3.61
C GLY A 22 0.92 -13.04 -4.62
N GLN A 23 1.13 -13.38 -5.88
CA GLN A 23 1.12 -12.42 -6.99
C GLN A 23 -0.23 -11.73 -7.21
N ARG A 24 -1.35 -12.36 -6.85
CA ARG A 24 -2.67 -11.73 -6.99
C ARG A 24 -2.81 -10.53 -6.06
N PHE A 25 -2.30 -10.63 -4.84
CA PHE A 25 -2.26 -9.51 -3.90
C PHE A 25 -1.30 -8.42 -4.40
N LEU A 26 -0.08 -8.82 -4.79
CA LEU A 26 0.94 -7.88 -5.26
C LEU A 26 0.43 -7.04 -6.45
N LYS A 27 -0.06 -7.72 -7.49
CA LYS A 27 -0.57 -7.06 -8.70
C LYS A 27 -1.87 -6.29 -8.48
N ARG A 28 -2.57 -6.47 -7.36
CA ARG A 28 -3.78 -5.69 -7.04
C ARG A 28 -3.44 -4.36 -6.37
N VAL A 29 -2.46 -4.37 -5.48
CA VAL A 29 -2.23 -3.25 -4.55
C VAL A 29 -1.02 -2.38 -4.93
N PHE A 30 0.01 -2.98 -5.52
CA PHE A 30 1.28 -2.31 -5.77
C PHE A 30 1.51 -2.06 -7.26
N THR A 31 2.21 -0.98 -7.58
CA THR A 31 2.74 -0.72 -8.92
C THR A 31 3.91 -1.66 -9.22
N PRO A 32 4.29 -1.85 -10.50
CA PRO A 32 5.46 -2.67 -10.85
C PRO A 32 6.75 -2.24 -10.14
N GLN A 33 6.98 -0.93 -10.01
CA GLN A 33 8.16 -0.34 -9.37
C GLN A 33 8.17 -0.63 -7.86
N GLU A 34 7.01 -0.57 -7.20
CA GLU A 34 6.90 -0.92 -5.79
C GLU A 34 7.13 -2.41 -5.54
N ILE A 35 6.66 -3.28 -6.43
CA ILE A 35 6.87 -4.73 -6.34
C ILE A 35 8.37 -5.03 -6.44
N ASP A 36 9.03 -4.46 -7.45
CA ASP A 36 10.47 -4.61 -7.67
C ASP A 36 11.28 -4.12 -6.47
N TYR A 37 10.97 -2.92 -5.98
CA TYR A 37 11.63 -2.36 -4.81
C TYR A 37 11.45 -3.24 -3.56
N CYS A 38 10.22 -3.72 -3.31
CA CYS A 38 9.92 -4.48 -2.11
C CYS A 38 10.64 -5.83 -2.08
N ARG A 39 10.89 -6.45 -3.24
CA ARG A 39 11.50 -7.78 -3.38
C ARG A 39 10.81 -8.83 -2.49
N GLY A 40 9.48 -8.75 -2.39
CA GLY A 40 8.66 -9.66 -1.56
C GLY A 40 8.82 -9.48 -0.04
N ARG A 41 9.58 -8.49 0.45
CA ARG A 41 9.78 -8.28 1.89
C ARG A 41 8.54 -7.67 2.54
N ALA A 42 7.92 -8.41 3.47
CA ALA A 42 6.70 -7.99 4.16
C ALA A 42 6.80 -6.61 4.86
N PRO A 43 7.91 -6.23 5.54
CA PRO A 43 8.02 -4.88 6.14
C PRO A 43 7.90 -3.75 5.11
N ASN A 44 8.52 -3.91 3.94
CA ASN A 44 8.49 -2.90 2.89
C ASN A 44 7.10 -2.78 2.24
N LEU A 45 6.42 -3.92 2.05
CA LEU A 45 5.06 -3.97 1.54
C LEU A 45 4.09 -3.33 2.55
N ALA A 46 4.26 -3.61 3.84
CA ALA A 46 3.43 -3.05 4.90
C ALA A 46 3.55 -1.53 4.99
N GLY A 47 4.77 -0.99 4.95
CA GLY A 47 4.98 0.46 4.95
C GLY A 47 4.31 1.17 3.76
N ARG A 48 4.38 0.57 2.58
CA ARG A 48 3.69 1.11 1.38
C ARG A 48 2.18 0.99 1.45
N PHE A 49 1.68 -0.12 1.99
CA PHE A 49 0.26 -0.32 2.21
C PHE A 49 -0.29 0.78 3.15
N ALA A 50 0.38 1.00 4.28
CA ALA A 50 0.03 2.04 5.24
C ALA A 50 0.10 3.45 4.61
N ALA A 51 1.14 3.75 3.84
CA ALA A 51 1.27 5.04 3.16
C ALA A 51 0.14 5.29 2.14
N LYS A 52 -0.28 4.25 1.39
CA LYS A 52 -1.42 4.34 0.45
C LYS A 52 -2.73 4.58 1.20
N GLU A 53 -3.01 3.83 2.26
CA GLU A 53 -4.19 4.02 3.11
C GLU A 53 -4.21 5.42 3.76
N ALA A 54 -3.08 5.88 4.30
CA ALA A 54 -2.95 7.22 4.86
C ALA A 54 -3.24 8.31 3.81
N THR A 55 -2.76 8.13 2.58
CA THR A 55 -3.03 9.05 1.46
C THR A 55 -4.51 9.06 1.09
N MET A 56 -5.15 7.88 0.96
CA MET A 56 -6.59 7.79 0.67
C MET A 56 -7.45 8.48 1.74
N LYS A 57 -7.05 8.39 3.01
CA LYS A 57 -7.71 9.11 4.12
C LYS A 57 -7.53 10.61 4.00
N ALA A 58 -6.31 11.07 3.70
CA ALA A 58 -6.02 12.49 3.53
C ALA A 58 -6.84 13.10 2.38
N LEU A 59 -7.02 12.37 1.27
CA LEU A 59 -7.79 12.85 0.11
C LEU A 59 -9.30 12.88 0.36
N GLY A 60 -9.81 12.22 1.40
CA GLY A 60 -11.25 12.24 1.75
C GLY A 60 -12.17 11.53 0.73
N THR A 61 -11.62 10.92 -0.31
CA THR A 61 -12.36 10.24 -1.39
C THR A 61 -12.75 8.81 -1.04
N GLY A 62 -12.12 8.23 -0.01
CA GLY A 62 -12.17 6.79 0.25
C GLY A 62 -11.73 5.95 -0.95
N VAL A 63 -12.01 4.64 -0.90
CA VAL A 63 -11.63 3.66 -1.94
C VAL A 63 -12.45 3.79 -3.24
N ARG A 64 -13.44 4.70 -3.30
CA ARG A 64 -14.32 4.87 -4.47
C ARG A 64 -13.80 5.91 -5.47
N GLY A 65 -12.91 6.80 -5.05
CA GLY A 65 -12.34 7.84 -5.93
C GLY A 65 -10.87 7.65 -6.30
N VAL A 66 -10.11 6.90 -5.49
CA VAL A 66 -8.68 6.66 -5.69
C VAL A 66 -8.39 5.18 -5.45
N GLY A 67 -7.90 4.49 -6.48
CA GLY A 67 -7.48 3.11 -6.43
C GLY A 67 -6.07 2.93 -5.87
N TRP A 68 -5.74 1.70 -5.51
CA TRP A 68 -4.44 1.34 -4.93
C TRP A 68 -3.22 1.72 -5.78
N LYS A 69 -3.36 1.72 -7.10
CA LYS A 69 -2.29 2.01 -8.06
C LYS A 69 -2.29 3.46 -8.55
N ASP A 70 -3.28 4.26 -8.16
CA ASP A 70 -3.29 5.69 -8.43
C ASP A 70 -2.35 6.44 -7.48
N ILE A 71 -1.88 5.75 -6.43
CA ILE A 71 -0.89 6.22 -5.48
C ILE A 71 0.36 5.36 -5.64
N GLU A 72 1.53 5.96 -5.80
CA GLU A 72 2.82 5.26 -5.81
C GLU A 72 3.75 5.82 -4.73
N VAL A 73 4.35 4.93 -3.93
CA VAL A 73 5.31 5.32 -2.89
C VAL A 73 6.73 5.16 -3.42
N VAL A 74 7.32 6.30 -3.81
CA VAL A 74 8.70 6.41 -4.27
C VAL A 74 9.67 6.69 -3.11
N ARG A 75 10.95 6.37 -3.30
CA ARG A 75 12.03 6.88 -2.45
C ARG A 75 12.83 7.89 -3.26
N ALA A 76 13.19 9.00 -2.62
CA ALA A 76 14.22 9.90 -3.10
C ALA A 76 15.61 9.29 -2.89
#